data_AF-K9TH28-F1
#
_entry.id   AF-K9TH28-F1
#
_cell.length_a   1.000
_cell.length_b   1.000
_cell.length_c   1.000
_cell.angle_alpha   90.00
_cell.angle_beta   90.00
_cell.angle_gamma   90.00
#
_symmetry.space_group_name_H-M   'P 1'
#
loop_
_entity.id
_entity.type
_entity.pdbx_description
1 polymer ?
#
loop_
_entity_poly.entity_id
_entity_poly.type
_entity_poly.pdbx_seq_one_letter_code
_entity_poly.pdbx_strand_id
1 'polypeptide(L)'
;MNSSKESIKHFWIDGQPIVIPSLDDWQYLQTEPVLDGNRVTGIDVPWFWSTLEFINQYPELQIGLGYISTTWREWRPYIFLHIESTVQRVHLETLTCDFCGWRGRSANPMLPDSYMGEGVLGKRFQLMKAAEKYPIFPCPNCGQSLPRHSIWVEH
;
A
#
# COMPACT_ATOMS: atom_id res chain seq x y z
N MET A 1 -10.81 14.96 29.10
CA MET A 1 -9.56 15.72 28.92
C MET A 1 -8.72 14.93 27.94
N ASN A 2 -8.63 15.42 26.70
CA ASN A 2 -7.97 14.72 25.59
C ASN A 2 -6.47 14.65 25.85
N SER A 3 -5.98 13.44 26.05
CA SER A 3 -4.57 13.10 25.90
C SER A 3 -4.12 13.64 24.54
N SER A 4 -3.15 14.56 24.55
CA SER A 4 -2.49 15.06 23.35
C SER A 4 -1.72 13.92 22.71
N LYS A 5 -2.40 13.11 21.90
CA LYS A 5 -1.75 12.15 21.03
C LYS A 5 -0.77 12.94 20.18
N GLU A 6 0.51 12.57 20.19
CA GLU A 6 1.48 13.16 19.27
C GLU A 6 0.88 13.11 17.86
N SER A 7 0.98 14.22 17.13
CA SER A 7 0.50 14.29 15.75
C SER A 7 1.15 13.17 14.94
N ILE A 8 0.34 12.36 14.26
CA ILE A 8 0.84 11.28 13.41
C ILE A 8 1.78 11.89 12.37
N LYS A 9 2.93 11.27 12.11
CA LYS A 9 3.97 11.83 11.24
C LYS A 9 3.56 11.78 9.77
N HIS A 10 3.86 12.86 9.04
CA HIS A 10 3.66 12.97 7.60
C HIS A 10 4.98 12.77 6.87
N PHE A 11 4.91 12.04 5.77
CA PHE A 11 5.99 11.73 4.84
C PHE A 11 5.61 12.22 3.44
N TRP A 12 6.59 12.57 2.62
CA TRP A 12 6.34 12.92 1.22
C TRP A 12 6.78 11.76 0.33
N ILE A 13 5.82 11.08 -0.29
CA ILE A 13 6.08 9.94 -1.20
C ILE A 13 5.45 10.26 -2.54
N ASP A 14 6.30 10.32 -3.59
CA ASP A 14 5.92 10.69 -4.96
C ASP A 14 5.22 12.05 -5.09
N GLY A 15 5.51 12.97 -4.16
CA GLY A 15 4.87 14.28 -4.10
C GLY A 15 3.48 14.28 -3.46
N GLN A 16 3.06 13.19 -2.81
CA GLN A 16 1.85 13.13 -1.97
C GLN A 16 2.23 13.15 -0.49
N PRO A 17 1.47 13.87 0.36
CA PRO A 17 1.56 13.67 1.80
C PRO A 17 0.97 12.30 2.17
N ILE A 18 1.79 11.47 2.79
CA ILE A 18 1.44 10.16 3.30
C ILE A 18 1.61 10.16 4.82
N VAL A 19 0.61 9.66 5.52
CA VAL A 19 0.67 9.39 6.95
C VAL A 19 0.92 7.90 7.12
N ILE A 20 1.83 7.53 8.02
CA ILE A 20 2.10 6.12 8.35
C ILE A 20 1.63 5.90 9.80
N PRO A 21 0.42 5.35 9.99
CA PRO A 21 -0.12 5.13 11.33
C PRO A 21 0.67 4.02 12.06
N SER A 22 0.93 4.22 13.34
CA SER A 22 1.35 3.14 14.24
C SER A 22 0.20 2.15 14.50
N LEU A 23 0.46 1.04 15.19
CA LEU A 23 -0.59 0.09 15.57
C LEU A 23 -1.68 0.77 16.44
N ASP A 24 -1.27 1.62 17.38
CA ASP A 24 -2.18 2.39 18.24
C ASP A 24 -2.96 3.45 17.45
N ASP A 25 -2.41 3.94 16.34
CA ASP A 25 -3.12 4.82 15.41
C ASP A 25 -4.16 4.05 14.62
N TRP A 26 -3.86 2.86 14.12
CA TRP A 26 -4.84 2.02 13.44
C TRP A 26 -6.00 1.63 14.34
N GLN A 27 -5.74 1.23 15.58
CA GLN A 27 -6.79 0.94 16.57
C GLN A 27 -7.68 2.14 16.84
N TYR A 28 -7.08 3.33 16.96
CA TYR A 28 -7.86 4.56 17.11
C TYR A 28 -8.72 4.83 15.87
N LEU A 29 -8.13 4.78 14.68
CA LEU A 29 -8.81 5.01 13.39
C LEU A 29 -9.93 4.00 13.10
N GLN A 30 -9.86 2.81 13.67
CA GLN A 30 -10.95 1.83 13.62
C GLN A 30 -12.22 2.33 14.30
N THR A 31 -12.06 3.09 15.39
CA THR A 31 -13.17 3.63 16.19
C THR A 31 -13.59 5.03 15.73
N GLU A 32 -12.60 5.86 15.34
CA GLU A 32 -12.78 7.24 14.91
C GLU A 32 -12.04 7.44 13.57
N PRO A 33 -12.68 7.18 12.42
CA PRO A 33 -12.03 7.18 11.11
C PRO A 33 -11.86 8.61 10.57
N VAL A 34 -11.22 9.47 11.35
CA VAL A 34 -10.95 10.88 11.01
C VAL A 34 -9.48 11.18 11.23
N LEU A 35 -8.86 11.78 10.23
CA LEU A 35 -7.47 12.23 10.23
C LEU A 35 -7.40 13.64 9.65
N ASP A 36 -6.80 14.57 10.39
CA ASP A 36 -6.72 15.99 10.05
C ASP A 36 -8.09 16.60 9.70
N GLY A 37 -9.13 16.24 10.45
CA GLY A 37 -10.50 16.71 10.25
C GLY A 37 -11.20 16.14 9.00
N ASN A 38 -10.57 15.23 8.27
CA ASN A 38 -11.13 14.59 7.08
C ASN A 38 -11.33 13.09 7.32
N ARG A 39 -12.31 12.50 6.64
CA ARG A 39 -12.63 11.07 6.79
C ARG A 39 -11.49 10.19 6.25
N VAL A 40 -11.22 9.08 6.92
CA VAL A 40 -10.45 7.95 6.41
C VAL A 40 -11.41 6.92 5.85
N THR A 41 -11.23 6.54 4.59
CA THR A 41 -12.13 5.60 3.88
C THR A 41 -11.40 4.35 3.43
N GLY A 42 -12.14 3.25 3.26
CA GLY A 42 -11.57 1.96 2.88
C GLY A 42 -10.93 1.21 4.04
N ILE A 43 -11.10 1.68 5.27
CA ILE A 43 -10.69 1.00 6.51
C ILE A 43 -11.86 0.36 7.26
N ASP A 44 -13.09 0.68 6.86
CA ASP A 44 -14.35 0.17 7.41
C ASP A 44 -14.73 -1.23 6.87
N VAL A 45 -13.94 -1.74 5.93
CA VAL A 45 -14.16 -3.01 5.24
C VAL A 45 -13.34 -4.13 5.87
N PRO A 46 -13.89 -5.35 6.08
CA PRO A 46 -13.18 -6.44 6.76
C PRO A 46 -11.85 -6.84 6.10
N TRP A 47 -11.79 -6.77 4.77
CA TRP A 47 -10.58 -7.14 4.02
C TRP A 47 -9.40 -6.20 4.29
N PHE A 48 -9.64 -4.95 4.71
CA PHE A 48 -8.57 -4.03 5.09
C PHE A 48 -7.82 -4.54 6.32
N TRP A 49 -8.56 -4.94 7.36
CA TRP A 49 -7.97 -5.44 8.61
C TRP A 49 -7.19 -6.74 8.41
N SER A 50 -7.72 -7.67 7.61
CA SER A 50 -6.96 -8.87 7.22
C SER A 50 -5.70 -8.54 6.41
N THR A 51 -5.74 -7.47 5.61
CA THR A 51 -4.56 -7.00 4.86
C THR A 51 -3.53 -6.35 5.78
N LEU A 52 -3.96 -5.58 6.78
CA LEU A 52 -3.09 -4.98 7.79
C LEU A 52 -2.42 -6.07 8.64
N GLU A 53 -3.17 -7.06 9.11
CA GLU A 53 -2.64 -8.23 9.84
C GLU A 53 -1.62 -9.01 9.01
N PHE A 54 -1.89 -9.19 7.71
CA PHE A 54 -0.95 -9.81 6.79
C PHE A 54 0.33 -8.98 6.64
N ILE A 55 0.21 -7.69 6.32
CA ILE A 55 1.36 -6.80 6.10
C ILE A 55 2.25 -6.71 7.34
N ASN A 56 1.68 -6.74 8.55
CA ASN A 56 2.46 -6.71 9.79
C ASN A 56 3.39 -7.92 9.97
N GLN A 57 3.25 -8.98 9.16
CA GLN A 57 4.14 -10.14 9.17
C GLN A 57 5.39 -9.93 8.28
N TYR A 58 5.39 -8.90 7.43
CA TYR A 58 6.44 -8.64 6.45
C TYR A 58 7.02 -7.23 6.64
N PRO A 59 8.23 -7.08 7.20
CA PRO A 59 8.81 -5.77 7.51
C PRO A 59 9.05 -4.87 6.29
N GLU A 60 9.17 -5.45 5.10
CA GLU A 60 9.29 -4.72 3.84
C GLU A 60 7.96 -4.16 3.34
N LEU A 61 6.82 -4.59 3.87
CA LEU A 61 5.50 -4.07 3.49
C LEU A 61 4.99 -3.08 4.53
N GLN A 62 4.24 -2.08 4.07
CA GLN A 62 3.67 -1.07 4.94
C GLN A 62 2.36 -0.52 4.37
N ILE A 63 1.41 -0.18 5.26
CA ILE A 63 0.22 0.60 4.89
C ILE A 63 0.42 2.04 5.34
N GLY A 64 0.20 2.99 4.42
CA GLY A 64 0.07 4.41 4.73
C GLY A 64 -1.26 4.96 4.25
N LEU A 65 -1.61 6.14 4.72
CA LEU A 65 -2.79 6.90 4.32
C LEU A 65 -2.36 8.07 3.45
N GLY A 66 -2.88 8.16 2.23
CA GLY A 66 -2.65 9.30 1.33
C GLY A 66 -3.91 10.12 1.14
N TYR A 67 -3.78 11.44 1.16
CA TYR A 67 -4.92 12.34 0.99
C TYR A 67 -5.30 12.51 -0.48
N ILE A 68 -6.60 12.48 -0.77
CA ILE A 68 -7.18 12.68 -2.11
C ILE A 68 -8.04 13.94 -2.09
N SER A 69 -7.43 15.10 -2.35
CA SER A 69 -8.06 16.41 -2.24
C SER A 69 -9.03 16.76 -3.37
N THR A 70 -8.80 16.26 -4.58
CA THR A 70 -9.46 16.75 -5.80
C THR A 70 -10.91 16.32 -5.94
N THR A 71 -11.25 15.11 -5.53
CA THR A 71 -12.58 14.52 -5.79
C THR A 71 -13.31 14.12 -4.52
N TRP A 72 -12.59 13.72 -3.47
CA TRP A 72 -13.20 13.06 -2.32
C TRP A 72 -12.93 13.76 -0.99
N ARG A 73 -11.83 14.54 -0.89
CA ARG A 73 -11.38 15.19 0.35
C ARG A 73 -11.27 14.20 1.51
N GLU A 74 -10.67 13.05 1.23
CA GLU A 74 -10.58 11.95 2.17
C GLU A 74 -9.18 11.31 2.14
N TRP A 75 -8.85 10.62 3.22
CA TRP A 75 -7.67 9.76 3.31
C TRP A 75 -8.00 8.35 2.84
N ARG A 76 -7.08 7.75 2.08
CA ARG A 76 -7.21 6.35 1.62
C ARG A 76 -5.95 5.54 1.89
N PRO A 77 -6.09 4.24 2.16
CA PRO A 77 -4.95 3.35 2.33
C PRO A 77 -4.21 3.12 1.01
N TYR A 78 -2.89 3.12 1.11
CA TYR A 78 -1.95 2.69 0.08
C TYR A 78 -1.03 1.65 0.68
N ILE A 79 -0.66 0.65 -0.13
CA ILE A 79 0.34 -0.33 0.26
C ILE A 79 1.66 0.09 -0.38
N PHE A 80 2.69 0.06 0.43
CA PHE A 80 4.05 0.38 0.06
C PHE A 80 4.95 -0.83 0.30
N LEU A 81 5.89 -1.03 -0.62
CA LEU A 81 6.97 -2.00 -0.53
C LEU A 81 8.30 -1.23 -0.41
N HIS A 82 9.05 -1.53 0.64
CA HIS A 82 10.40 -1.02 0.87
C HIS A 82 11.39 -1.87 0.08
N ILE A 83 12.07 -1.24 -0.88
CA ILE A 83 13.12 -1.86 -1.69
C ILE A 83 14.38 -1.04 -1.50
N GLU A 84 15.32 -1.60 -0.75
CA GLU A 84 16.56 -0.93 -0.33
C GLU A 84 16.29 0.41 0.38
N SER A 85 16.60 1.53 -0.28
CA SER A 85 16.37 2.89 0.22
C SER A 85 15.14 3.57 -0.41
N THR A 86 14.36 2.82 -1.19
CA THR A 86 13.21 3.34 -1.93
C THR A 86 11.90 2.74 -1.42
N VAL A 87 10.83 3.54 -1.51
CA VAL A 87 9.47 3.10 -1.18
C VAL A 87 8.67 3.08 -2.46
N GLN A 88 8.11 1.92 -2.81
CA GLN A 88 7.35 1.70 -4.03
C GLN A 88 5.88 1.45 -3.71
N ARG A 89 4.98 2.18 -4.38
CA ARG A 89 3.54 1.91 -4.31
C ARG A 89 3.22 0.59 -5.01
N VAL A 90 2.44 -0.24 -4.36
CA VAL A 90 2.05 -1.55 -4.88
C VAL A 90 0.58 -1.84 -4.60
N HIS A 91 0.04 -2.77 -5.36
CA HIS A 91 -1.20 -3.45 -5.04
C HIS A 91 -0.88 -4.88 -4.61
N LEU A 92 -1.40 -5.31 -3.47
CA LEU A 92 -1.30 -6.72 -3.07
C LEU A 92 -2.42 -7.53 -3.69
N GLU A 93 -2.06 -8.50 -4.53
CA GLU A 93 -3.00 -9.44 -5.15
C GLU A 93 -2.66 -10.88 -4.75
N THR A 94 -3.67 -11.74 -4.66
CA THR A 94 -3.47 -13.19 -4.54
C THR A 94 -3.32 -13.78 -5.93
N LEU A 95 -2.19 -14.43 -6.19
CA LEU A 95 -1.93 -15.13 -7.45
C LEU A 95 -1.98 -16.63 -7.26
N THR A 96 -2.17 -17.34 -8.36
CA THR A 96 -1.92 -18.78 -8.45
C THR A 96 -0.93 -19.01 -9.58
N CYS A 97 0.11 -19.81 -9.32
CA CYS A 97 1.08 -20.19 -10.33
C CYS A 97 0.46 -21.24 -11.27
N ASP A 98 0.43 -20.94 -12.57
CA ASP A 98 -0.17 -21.82 -13.59
C ASP A 98 0.60 -23.15 -13.77
N PHE A 99 1.82 -23.25 -13.25
CA PHE A 99 2.68 -24.43 -13.42
C PHE A 99 2.64 -25.39 -12.23
N CYS A 100 2.69 -24.88 -10.99
CA CYS A 100 2.78 -25.71 -9.79
C CYS A 100 1.61 -25.52 -8.81
N GLY A 101 0.65 -24.64 -9.12
CA GLY A 101 -0.51 -24.38 -8.27
C GLY A 101 -0.23 -23.62 -6.97
N TRP A 102 1.00 -23.11 -6.77
CA TRP A 102 1.30 -22.25 -5.61
C TRP A 102 0.32 -21.09 -5.57
N ARG A 103 -0.24 -20.80 -4.40
CA ARG A 103 -1.20 -19.71 -4.21
C ARG A 103 -0.75 -18.85 -3.02
N GLY A 104 -0.44 -17.59 -3.30
CA GLY A 104 0.05 -16.65 -2.29
C GLY A 104 -0.11 -15.21 -2.74
N ARG A 105 0.37 -14.27 -1.92
CA ARG A 105 0.35 -12.84 -2.20
C ARG A 105 1.52 -12.42 -3.08
N SER A 106 1.29 -11.36 -3.85
CA SER A 106 2.32 -10.68 -4.63
C SER A 106 2.07 -9.18 -4.65
N ALA A 107 3.14 -8.41 -4.83
CA ALA A 107 3.07 -6.96 -4.94
C ALA A 107 3.22 -6.52 -6.39
N ASN A 108 2.19 -5.87 -6.93
CA ASN A 108 2.14 -5.41 -8.31
C ASN A 108 2.12 -3.87 -8.37
N PRO A 109 3.16 -3.22 -8.91
CA PRO A 109 3.24 -1.76 -9.03
C PRO A 109 2.55 -1.23 -10.30
N MET A 110 1.96 -2.09 -11.14
CA MET A 110 1.43 -1.74 -12.46
C MET A 110 -0.08 -1.47 -12.47
N LEU A 111 -0.70 -1.31 -11.30
CA LEU A 111 -2.11 -0.93 -11.20
C LEU A 111 -2.27 0.59 -11.01
N PRO A 112 -3.04 1.28 -11.88
CA PRO A 112 -3.26 2.72 -11.77
C PRO A 112 -3.85 3.17 -10.43
N ASP A 113 -4.63 2.32 -9.79
CA ASP A 113 -5.33 2.63 -8.54
C ASP A 113 -4.36 2.89 -7.38
N SER A 114 -3.15 2.32 -7.43
CA SER A 114 -2.08 2.60 -6.45
C SER A 114 -1.52 4.02 -6.57
N TYR A 115 -1.83 4.76 -7.64
CA TYR A 115 -1.29 6.09 -7.96
C TYR A 115 -2.40 7.15 -8.07
N MET A 116 -3.38 7.06 -7.17
CA MET A 116 -4.39 8.08 -6.98
C MET A 116 -3.93 9.14 -5.96
N GLY A 117 -4.55 10.32 -6.02
CA GLY A 117 -4.30 11.41 -5.07
C GLY A 117 -3.49 12.58 -5.61
N GLU A 118 -3.40 13.61 -4.77
CA GLU A 118 -2.74 14.87 -5.11
C GLU A 118 -1.23 14.68 -5.32
N GLY A 119 -0.64 15.39 -6.28
CA GLY A 119 0.77 15.26 -6.64
C GLY A 119 1.11 14.04 -7.51
N VAL A 120 0.32 12.97 -7.43
CA VAL A 120 0.56 11.68 -8.09
C VAL A 120 -0.25 11.52 -9.37
N LEU A 121 -1.52 11.95 -9.37
CA LEU A 121 -2.47 11.64 -10.45
C LEU A 121 -1.96 12.05 -11.85
N GLY A 122 -1.35 13.24 -11.97
CA GLY A 122 -0.79 13.73 -13.23
C GLY A 122 0.49 13.01 -13.70
N LYS A 123 1.13 12.25 -12.80
CA LYS A 123 2.39 11.53 -13.04
C LYS A 123 2.25 10.01 -12.96
N ARG A 124 1.03 9.49 -12.72
CA ARG A 124 0.78 8.06 -12.43
C ARG A 124 1.49 7.09 -13.38
N PHE A 125 1.42 7.34 -14.69
CA PHE A 125 2.04 6.45 -15.68
C PHE A 125 3.57 6.54 -15.68
N GLN A 126 4.13 7.71 -15.36
CA GLN A 126 5.58 7.85 -15.20
C GLN A 126 6.08 7.10 -13.97
N LEU A 127 5.32 7.17 -12.86
CA LEU A 127 5.63 6.44 -11.62
C LEU A 127 5.49 4.93 -11.80
N MET A 128 4.42 4.46 -12.46
CA MET A 128 4.25 3.05 -12.83
C MET A 128 5.42 2.56 -13.70
N LYS A 129 5.78 3.33 -14.74
CA LYS A 129 6.91 2.99 -15.61
C LYS A 129 8.23 2.97 -14.85
N ALA A 130 8.43 3.86 -13.87
CA ALA A 130 9.63 3.85 -13.04
C ALA A 130 9.77 2.55 -12.22
N ALA A 131 8.67 1.85 -11.95
CA ALA A 131 8.70 0.56 -11.27
C ALA A 131 9.21 -0.60 -12.15
N GLU A 132 9.29 -0.43 -13.48
CA GLU A 132 9.85 -1.44 -14.39
C GLU A 132 11.35 -1.72 -14.14
N LYS A 133 12.03 -0.84 -13.39
CA LYS A 133 13.42 -1.04 -12.97
C LYS A 133 13.59 -2.16 -11.93
N TYR A 134 12.52 -2.53 -11.23
CA TYR A 134 12.60 -3.53 -10.16
C TYR A 134 12.58 -4.95 -10.73
N PRO A 135 13.31 -5.90 -10.12
CA PRO A 135 13.27 -7.30 -10.52
C PRO A 135 11.85 -7.88 -10.44
N ILE A 136 11.47 -8.64 -11.46
CA ILE A 136 10.23 -9.42 -11.43
C ILE A 136 10.53 -10.75 -10.73
N PHE A 137 9.78 -11.03 -9.67
CA PHE A 137 9.94 -12.24 -8.89
C PHE A 137 9.17 -13.41 -9.52
N PRO A 138 9.84 -14.57 -9.74
CA PRO A 138 9.17 -15.77 -10.21
C PRO A 138 8.35 -16.43 -9.08
N CYS A 139 7.64 -17.49 -9.41
CA CYS A 139 6.98 -18.36 -8.44
C CYS A 139 8.02 -18.89 -7.43
N PRO A 140 7.81 -18.72 -6.12
CA PRO A 140 8.77 -19.13 -5.10
C PRO A 140 8.91 -20.66 -5.00
N ASN A 141 7.90 -21.42 -5.45
CA ASN A 141 7.90 -22.88 -5.37
C ASN A 141 8.55 -23.57 -6.57
N CYS A 142 8.43 -23.03 -7.79
CA CYS A 142 8.91 -23.71 -9.00
C CYS A 142 9.80 -22.84 -9.92
N GLY A 143 10.03 -21.58 -9.58
CA GLY A 143 10.86 -20.66 -10.38
C GLY A 143 10.25 -20.21 -11.72
N GLN A 144 9.05 -20.67 -12.07
CA GLN A 144 8.35 -20.24 -13.29
C GLN A 144 7.81 -18.82 -13.16
N SER A 145 7.61 -18.16 -14.30
CA SER A 145 7.01 -16.83 -14.33
C SER A 145 5.59 -16.84 -13.79
N LEU A 146 5.22 -15.81 -13.03
CA LEU A 146 3.86 -15.57 -12.57
C LEU A 146 3.05 -14.80 -13.64
N PRO A 147 1.71 -14.90 -13.63
CA PRO A 147 0.86 -14.29 -14.67
C PRO A 147 0.80 -12.75 -14.60
N ARG A 148 1.42 -12.12 -13.59
CA ARG A 148 1.34 -10.68 -13.30
C ARG A 148 2.73 -10.14 -12.97
N HIS A 149 2.87 -8.81 -13.05
CA HIS A 149 4.13 -8.11 -12.80
C HIS A 149 4.41 -8.01 -11.29
N SER A 150 4.88 -9.10 -10.70
CA SER A 150 5.17 -9.18 -9.27
C SER A 150 6.60 -8.73 -8.97
N ILE A 151 6.76 -7.65 -8.21
CA ILE A 151 8.08 -7.19 -7.73
C ILE A 151 8.42 -7.69 -6.32
N TRP A 152 7.50 -8.46 -5.73
CA TRP A 152 7.63 -9.18 -4.47
C TRP A 152 6.61 -10.32 -4.46
N VAL A 153 6.96 -11.43 -3.82
CA VAL A 153 6.11 -12.63 -3.66
C VAL A 153 6.22 -13.16 -2.24
N GLU A 154 5.11 -13.66 -1.71
CA GLU A 154 5.07 -14.36 -0.43
C GLU A 154 5.87 -15.66 -0.52
N HIS A 155 6.76 -15.89 0.46
CA HIS A 155 7.63 -17.07 0.55
C HIS A 155 7.18 -18.01 1.67
#